data_AF-A0AAV3SS65-F1
#
_entry.id   AF-A0AAV3SS65-F1
#
_cell.length_a   1.000
_cell.length_b   1.000
_cell.length_c   1.000
_cell.angle_alpha   90.00
_cell.angle_beta   90.00
_cell.angle_gamma   90.00
#
_symmetry.space_group_name_H-M   'P 1'
#
loop_
_entity.id
_entity.type
_entity.pdbx_description
1 polymer ?
#
loop_
_entity_poly.entity_id
_entity_poly.type
_entity_poly.pdbx_seq_one_letter_code
_entity_poly.pdbx_strand_id
1 'polypeptide(L)'
;MRLVFEGAPGELVEAESGRWDEFSGLTSWHLQRYEDEGYDSLLDQQTDAKGEIGGEWEYRLKQLITQFSLAYYREFEEALPIVGDGHDENPKQVGFWAAIHDMLVQCGYDWYDETAMCQKALKNRLKSIAAYRGAEAARDEYQRLLADWQAHEEELERWLEETPTGQATEP
;
A
#
# COMPACT_ATOMS: atom_id res chain seq x y z
N MET A 1 9.83 -8.41 -7.21
CA MET A 1 8.97 -8.62 -6.02
C MET A 1 9.85 -8.77 -4.79
N ARG A 2 9.44 -8.25 -3.62
CA ARG A 2 10.11 -8.50 -2.33
C ARG A 2 9.14 -9.25 -1.42
N LEU A 3 9.54 -10.42 -0.95
CA LEU A 3 8.82 -11.18 0.08
C LEU A 3 9.58 -11.06 1.40
N VAL A 4 8.86 -10.81 2.48
CA VAL A 4 9.42 -10.69 3.83
C VAL A 4 8.71 -11.69 4.71
N PHE A 5 9.47 -12.54 5.39
CA PHE A 5 8.96 -13.54 6.32
C PHE A 5 9.93 -13.68 7.49
N GLU A 6 9.45 -14.28 8.57
CA GLU A 6 10.24 -14.65 9.74
C GLU A 6 10.20 -16.17 9.90
N GLY A 7 11.28 -16.77 10.39
CA GLY A 7 11.41 -18.21 10.55
C GLY A 7 12.80 -18.71 10.19
N ALA A 8 12.89 -19.85 9.53
CA ALA A 8 14.15 -20.47 9.11
C ALA A 8 14.42 -20.20 7.62
N PRO A 9 15.05 -19.07 7.25
CA PRO A 9 15.26 -18.72 5.85
C PRO A 9 16.16 -19.72 5.11
N GLY A 10 17.07 -20.39 5.82
CA GLY A 10 17.91 -21.46 5.25
C GLY A 10 17.08 -22.65 4.80
N GLU A 11 16.17 -23.14 5.64
CA GLU A 11 15.28 -24.28 5.33
C GLU A 11 14.33 -23.94 4.18
N LEU A 12 13.80 -22.71 4.14
CA LEU A 12 12.94 -22.28 3.02
C LEU A 12 13.71 -22.28 1.70
N VAL A 13 14.92 -21.69 1.68
CA VAL A 13 15.75 -21.68 0.47
C VAL A 13 16.11 -23.09 0.04
N GLU A 14 16.48 -23.96 0.97
CA GLU A 14 16.78 -25.37 0.66
C GLU A 14 15.56 -26.09 0.04
N ALA A 15 14.36 -25.87 0.59
CA ALA A 15 13.14 -26.51 0.10
C ALA A 15 12.65 -25.97 -1.25
N GLU A 16 12.80 -24.67 -1.51
CA GLU A 16 12.11 -23.99 -2.60
C GLU A 16 13.03 -23.47 -3.71
N SER A 17 14.34 -23.33 -3.49
CA SER A 17 15.27 -22.77 -4.49
C SER A 17 15.21 -23.48 -5.84
N GLY A 18 15.14 -24.81 -5.85
CA GLY A 18 15.01 -25.58 -7.10
C GLY A 18 13.75 -25.22 -7.89
N ARG A 19 12.62 -24.98 -7.21
CA ARG A 19 11.38 -24.55 -7.87
C ARG A 19 11.49 -23.13 -8.42
N TRP A 20 12.19 -22.25 -7.70
CA TRP A 20 12.40 -20.86 -8.12
C TRP A 20 13.33 -20.79 -9.33
N ASP A 21 14.40 -21.56 -9.35
CA ASP A 21 15.37 -21.60 -10.45
C ASP A 21 14.74 -22.11 -11.76
N GLU A 22 13.72 -22.96 -11.67
CA GLU A 22 12.97 -23.48 -12.81
C GLU A 22 11.73 -22.64 -13.19
N PHE A 23 11.38 -21.62 -12.40
CA PHE A 23 10.14 -20.86 -12.59
C PHE A 23 10.23 -19.93 -13.81
N SER A 24 9.42 -20.20 -14.82
CA SER A 24 9.29 -19.36 -16.01
C SER A 24 8.73 -17.98 -15.64
N GLY A 25 9.60 -16.97 -15.64
CA GLY A 25 9.28 -15.59 -15.28
C GLY A 25 10.11 -15.04 -14.11
N LEU A 26 10.88 -15.89 -13.42
CA LEU A 26 11.83 -15.45 -12.40
C LEU A 26 13.26 -15.45 -12.98
N THR A 27 13.81 -14.24 -13.18
CA THR A 27 15.17 -14.09 -13.73
C THR A 27 16.27 -14.33 -12.68
N SER A 28 16.03 -13.94 -11.43
CA SER A 28 16.98 -14.07 -10.33
C SER A 28 16.30 -13.87 -8.99
N TRP A 29 16.85 -14.47 -7.93
CA TRP A 29 16.46 -14.20 -6.56
C TRP A 29 17.71 -14.04 -5.68
N HIS A 30 17.55 -13.37 -4.54
CA HIS A 30 18.58 -13.26 -3.49
C HIS A 30 17.90 -13.32 -2.13
N LEU A 31 18.59 -13.92 -1.16
CA LEU A 31 18.19 -13.88 0.24
C LEU A 31 18.96 -12.76 0.94
N GLN A 32 18.24 -11.85 1.58
CA GLN A 32 18.80 -10.84 2.48
C GLN A 32 18.33 -11.15 3.89
N ARG A 33 19.26 -11.15 4.84
CA ARG A 33 19.03 -11.50 6.24
C ARG A 33 19.09 -10.25 7.11
N TYR A 34 18.23 -10.18 8.12
CA TYR A 34 18.19 -9.04 9.04
C TYR A 34 19.39 -9.04 9.99
N GLU A 35 19.96 -10.20 10.27
CA GLU A 35 21.19 -10.33 11.05
C GLU A 35 22.37 -9.61 10.36
N ASP A 36 22.41 -9.62 9.02
CA ASP A 36 23.45 -8.92 8.24
C ASP A 36 23.29 -7.39 8.32
N GLU A 37 22.10 -6.90 8.69
CA GLU A 37 21.81 -5.49 8.94
C GLU A 37 21.98 -5.09 10.41
N GLY A 38 22.35 -6.04 11.28
CA GLY A 38 22.56 -5.82 12.71
C GLY A 38 21.30 -5.92 13.57
N TYR A 39 20.24 -6.56 13.07
CA TYR A 39 19.00 -6.78 13.80
C TYR A 39 18.79 -8.26 14.13
N ASP A 40 18.29 -8.54 15.33
CA ASP A 40 18.06 -9.92 15.78
C ASP A 40 16.81 -10.54 15.15
N SER A 41 15.87 -9.70 14.69
CA SER A 41 14.62 -10.14 14.06
C SER A 41 13.99 -9.04 13.21
N LEU A 42 12.96 -9.40 12.44
CA LEU A 42 12.12 -8.41 11.77
C LEU A 42 11.43 -7.49 12.79
N LEU A 43 10.95 -8.03 13.90
CA LEU A 43 10.28 -7.24 14.94
C LEU A 43 11.24 -6.22 15.58
N ASP A 44 12.48 -6.62 15.82
CA ASP A 44 13.53 -5.74 16.33
C ASP A 44 13.79 -4.57 15.36
N GLN A 45 13.97 -4.87 14.08
CA GLN A 45 14.10 -3.86 13.02
C GLN A 45 12.89 -2.91 12.95
N GLN A 46 11.67 -3.44 13.05
CA GLN A 46 10.47 -2.60 13.04
C GLN A 46 10.38 -1.71 14.28
N THR A 47 10.76 -2.24 15.45
CA THR A 47 10.72 -1.53 16.73
C THR A 47 11.73 -0.38 16.75
N ASP A 48 12.96 -0.62 16.31
CA ASP A 48 14.00 0.41 16.16
C ASP A 48 13.53 1.53 15.21
N ALA A 49 12.94 1.16 14.07
CA ALA A 49 12.53 2.12 13.05
C ALA A 49 11.25 2.92 13.40
N LYS A 50 10.30 2.32 14.16
CA LYS A 50 8.91 2.83 14.29
C LYS A 50 8.43 2.95 15.73
N GLY A 51 9.31 2.68 16.70
CA GLY A 51 8.97 2.58 18.11
C GLY A 51 8.24 1.29 18.44
N GLU A 52 8.11 1.00 19.74
CA GLU A 52 7.54 -0.24 20.28
C GLU A 52 6.16 -0.57 19.70
N ILE A 53 5.21 0.36 19.82
CA ILE A 53 3.83 0.15 19.39
C ILE A 53 3.72 0.07 17.86
N GLY A 54 4.33 1.03 17.15
CA GLY A 54 4.25 1.07 15.69
C GLY A 54 4.96 -0.11 15.02
N GLY A 55 6.09 -0.53 15.62
CA GLY A 55 6.85 -1.68 15.16
C GLY A 55 6.10 -2.99 15.34
N GLU A 56 5.50 -3.21 16.51
CA GLU A 56 4.67 -4.39 16.76
C GLU A 56 3.46 -4.44 15.81
N TRP A 57 2.75 -3.32 15.64
CA TRP A 57 1.60 -3.27 14.75
C TRP A 57 1.96 -3.58 13.31
N GLU A 58 3.03 -2.97 12.77
CA GLU A 58 3.42 -3.25 11.39
C GLU A 58 3.93 -4.68 11.23
N TYR A 59 4.68 -5.21 12.20
CA TYR A 59 5.13 -6.58 12.19
C TYR A 59 3.95 -7.56 12.06
N ARG A 60 2.91 -7.41 12.89
CA ARG A 60 1.71 -8.26 12.85
C ARG A 60 0.92 -8.08 11.55
N LEU A 61 0.83 -6.85 11.03
CA LEU A 61 0.15 -6.56 9.76
C LEU A 61 0.83 -7.24 8.57
N LYS A 62 2.17 -7.34 8.52
CA LYS A 62 2.87 -7.98 7.39
C LYS A 62 2.44 -9.44 7.17
N GLN A 63 2.15 -10.18 8.24
CA GLN A 63 1.66 -11.56 8.12
C GLN A 63 0.27 -11.61 7.47
N LEU A 64 -0.65 -10.74 7.88
CA LEU A 64 -2.00 -10.65 7.31
C LEU A 64 -1.96 -10.19 5.84
N ILE A 65 -1.15 -9.17 5.55
CA ILE A 65 -0.97 -8.63 4.19
C ILE A 65 -0.40 -9.70 3.25
N THR A 66 0.44 -10.61 3.74
CA THR A 66 0.97 -11.72 2.92
C THR A 66 -0.13 -12.66 2.48
N GLN A 67 -1.05 -13.03 3.39
CA GLN A 67 -2.19 -13.88 3.05
C GLN A 67 -3.16 -13.16 2.09
N PHE A 68 -3.44 -11.88 2.35
CA PHE A 68 -4.23 -11.04 1.44
C PHE A 68 -3.62 -10.98 0.04
N SER A 69 -2.31 -10.74 -0.05
CA SER A 69 -1.61 -10.63 -1.33
C SER A 69 -1.68 -11.94 -2.11
N LEU A 70 -1.55 -13.08 -1.44
CA LEU A 70 -1.66 -14.40 -2.05
C LEU A 70 -3.09 -14.66 -2.57
N ALA A 71 -4.12 -14.30 -1.81
CA ALA A 71 -5.50 -14.39 -2.26
C ALA A 71 -5.76 -13.49 -3.47
N TYR A 72 -5.29 -12.25 -3.42
CA TYR A 72 -5.38 -11.28 -4.52
C TYR A 72 -4.76 -11.81 -5.81
N TYR A 73 -3.51 -12.28 -5.79
CA TYR A 73 -2.85 -12.80 -7.00
C TYR A 73 -3.44 -14.13 -7.51
N ARG A 74 -4.20 -14.85 -6.70
CA ARG A 74 -4.93 -16.05 -7.16
C ARG A 74 -6.24 -15.68 -7.84
N GLU A 75 -6.89 -14.62 -7.38
CA GLU A 75 -8.15 -14.13 -7.94
C GLU A 75 -7.92 -13.38 -9.24
N PHE A 76 -6.88 -12.56 -9.30
CA PHE A 76 -6.59 -11.71 -10.45
C PHE A 76 -5.36 -12.23 -11.22
N GLU A 77 -5.57 -12.72 -12.44
CA GLU A 77 -4.50 -13.17 -13.35
C GLU A 77 -3.53 -12.03 -13.70
N GLU A 78 -4.04 -10.79 -13.79
CA GLU A 78 -3.27 -9.56 -13.95
C GLU A 78 -3.59 -8.58 -12.81
N ALA A 79 -2.58 -7.86 -12.34
CA ALA A 79 -2.79 -6.88 -11.27
C ALA A 79 -3.73 -5.76 -11.75
N LEU A 80 -4.75 -5.45 -10.94
CA LEU A 80 -5.59 -4.28 -11.12
C LEU A 80 -4.75 -2.99 -11.15
N PRO A 81 -5.15 -1.99 -11.93
CA PRO A 81 -4.55 -0.67 -11.84
C PRO A 81 -4.77 -0.10 -10.43
N ILE A 82 -3.83 0.73 -9.93
CA ILE A 82 -3.94 1.32 -8.58
C ILE A 82 -5.21 2.17 -8.45
N VAL A 83 -5.50 2.96 -9.48
CA VAL A 83 -6.76 3.68 -9.71
C VAL A 83 -7.24 3.27 -11.10
N GLY A 84 -8.51 2.90 -11.23
CA GLY A 84 -9.08 2.48 -12.50
C GLY A 84 -9.22 3.63 -13.49
N ASP A 85 -9.25 3.32 -14.78
CA ASP A 85 -9.53 4.33 -15.80
C ASP A 85 -11.02 4.70 -15.81
N GLY A 86 -11.33 5.97 -16.06
CA GLY A 86 -12.71 6.46 -16.14
C GLY A 86 -13.33 6.12 -17.49
N HIS A 87 -14.31 5.23 -17.51
CA HIS A 87 -15.12 4.90 -18.68
C HIS A 87 -16.49 4.35 -18.27
N ASP A 88 -17.41 4.14 -19.21
CA ASP A 88 -18.81 3.75 -18.94
C ASP A 88 -18.93 2.46 -18.10
N GLU A 89 -18.03 1.50 -18.32
CA GLU A 89 -17.98 0.24 -17.55
C GLU A 89 -17.27 0.36 -16.18
N ASN A 90 -16.55 1.46 -15.93
CA ASN A 90 -15.88 1.76 -14.66
C ASN A 90 -16.03 3.26 -14.29
N PRO A 91 -17.26 3.75 -14.08
CA PRO A 91 -17.52 5.18 -13.94
C PRO A 91 -17.00 5.75 -12.62
N LYS A 92 -16.62 4.88 -11.67
CA LYS A 92 -16.05 5.24 -10.37
C LYS A 92 -14.54 5.03 -10.31
N GLN A 93 -13.90 4.68 -11.43
CA GLN A 93 -12.45 4.51 -11.49
C GLN A 93 -11.95 3.51 -10.44
N VAL A 94 -12.74 2.46 -10.21
CA VAL A 94 -12.43 1.39 -9.24
C VAL A 94 -11.18 0.67 -9.73
N GLY A 95 -10.21 0.56 -8.83
CA GLY A 95 -8.97 -0.18 -9.01
C GLY A 95 -8.56 -0.85 -7.70
N PHE A 96 -7.27 -1.10 -7.50
CA PHE A 96 -6.76 -1.70 -6.27
C PHE A 96 -7.07 -0.85 -5.01
N TRP A 97 -7.26 0.47 -5.14
CA TRP A 97 -7.65 1.33 -4.01
C TRP A 97 -8.92 0.85 -3.29
N ALA A 98 -9.86 0.22 -4.01
CA ALA A 98 -11.10 -0.28 -3.41
C ALA A 98 -10.83 -1.39 -2.37
N ALA A 99 -9.77 -2.19 -2.56
CA ALA A 99 -9.39 -3.17 -1.55
C ALA A 99 -8.98 -2.51 -0.22
N ILE A 100 -8.35 -1.32 -0.27
CA ILE A 100 -8.00 -0.57 0.94
C ILE A 100 -9.27 -0.04 1.62
N HIS A 101 -10.17 0.54 0.83
CA HIS A 101 -11.48 1.01 1.30
C HIS A 101 -12.27 -0.12 1.99
N ASP A 102 -12.43 -1.26 1.32
CA ASP A 102 -13.18 -2.40 1.85
C ASP A 102 -12.54 -2.99 3.11
N MET A 103 -11.19 -3.04 3.18
CA MET A 103 -10.49 -3.44 4.41
C MET A 103 -10.76 -2.49 5.57
N LEU A 104 -10.83 -1.18 5.32
CA LEU A 104 -11.14 -0.19 6.36
C LEU A 104 -12.56 -0.39 6.89
N VAL A 105 -13.53 -0.53 5.99
CA VAL A 105 -14.94 -0.80 6.34
C VAL A 105 -15.07 -2.08 7.16
N GLN A 106 -14.44 -3.18 6.74
CA GLN A 106 -14.49 -4.45 7.47
C GLN A 106 -13.83 -4.38 8.86
N CYS A 107 -12.87 -3.49 9.04
CA CYS A 107 -12.23 -3.23 10.32
C CYS A 107 -12.98 -2.20 11.19
N GLY A 108 -14.12 -1.68 10.72
CA GLY A 108 -14.99 -0.75 11.46
C GLY A 108 -14.54 0.71 11.43
N TYR A 109 -13.72 1.09 10.45
CA TYR A 109 -13.31 2.48 10.23
C TYR A 109 -14.32 3.21 9.33
N ASP A 110 -14.53 4.49 9.60
CA ASP A 110 -15.43 5.34 8.80
C ASP A 110 -14.68 6.14 7.71
N TRP A 111 -15.43 6.93 6.93
CA TRP A 111 -14.87 7.76 5.86
C TRP A 111 -13.95 8.88 6.38
N TYR A 112 -14.12 9.33 7.63
CA TYR A 112 -13.23 10.31 8.25
C TYR A 112 -11.91 9.67 8.68
N ASP A 113 -11.95 8.43 9.18
CA ASP A 113 -10.77 7.63 9.47
C ASP A 113 -9.97 7.36 8.18
N GLU A 114 -10.65 6.97 7.09
CA GLU A 114 -10.02 6.81 5.78
C GLU A 114 -9.36 8.12 5.30
N THR A 115 -10.05 9.25 5.45
CA THR A 115 -9.50 10.57 5.13
C THR A 115 -8.24 10.87 5.95
N ALA A 116 -8.26 10.58 7.26
CA ALA A 116 -7.10 10.78 8.14
C ALA A 116 -5.93 9.86 7.75
N MET A 117 -6.21 8.60 7.41
CA MET A 117 -5.23 7.64 6.91
C MET A 117 -4.58 8.14 5.60
N CYS A 118 -5.38 8.52 4.61
CA CYS A 118 -4.91 9.04 3.33
C CYS A 118 -4.04 10.29 3.51
N GLN A 119 -4.47 11.22 4.36
CA GLN A 119 -3.69 12.43 4.66
C GLN A 119 -2.34 12.09 5.31
N LYS A 120 -2.31 11.14 6.25
CA LYS A 120 -1.07 10.67 6.88
C LYS A 120 -0.15 9.98 5.86
N ALA A 121 -0.71 9.16 4.98
CA ALA A 121 0.01 8.45 3.93
C ALA A 121 0.70 9.43 2.95
N LEU A 122 -0.04 10.44 2.46
CA LEU A 122 0.50 11.48 1.58
C LEU A 122 1.65 12.26 2.24
N LYS A 123 1.46 12.71 3.49
CA LYS A 123 2.51 13.42 4.25
C LYS A 123 3.76 12.57 4.43
N ASN A 124 3.60 11.29 4.74
CA ASN A 124 4.72 10.36 4.88
C ASN A 124 5.40 10.09 3.52
N ARG A 125 4.63 9.98 2.43
CA ARG A 125 5.17 9.75 1.09
C ARG A 125 6.11 10.87 0.65
N LEU A 126 5.78 12.14 0.94
CA LEU A 126 6.67 13.28 0.67
C LEU A 126 8.01 13.14 1.39
N LYS A 127 8.00 12.69 2.65
CA LYS A 127 9.23 12.42 3.41
C LYS A 127 10.03 11.28 2.80
N SER A 128 9.37 10.21 2.37
CA SER A 128 10.03 9.10 1.67
C SER A 128 10.64 9.55 0.34
N ILE A 129 9.93 10.36 -0.45
CA ILE A 129 10.47 10.93 -1.70
C ILE A 129 11.70 11.77 -1.39
N ALA A 130 11.66 12.61 -0.35
CA ALA A 130 12.82 13.39 0.06
C ALA A 130 14.01 12.49 0.44
N ALA A 131 13.76 11.41 1.19
CA ALA A 131 14.78 10.47 1.62
C ALA A 131 15.42 9.69 0.44
N TYR A 132 14.62 9.28 -0.55
CA TYR A 132 15.11 8.43 -1.65
C TYR A 132 15.48 9.17 -2.93
N ARG A 133 14.89 10.34 -3.18
CA ARG A 133 15.03 11.11 -4.44
C ARG A 133 15.44 12.57 -4.23
N GLY A 134 15.61 13.01 -2.98
CA GLY A 134 16.07 14.35 -2.65
C GLY A 134 14.96 15.37 -2.44
N ALA A 135 15.32 16.49 -1.82
CA ALA A 135 14.37 17.51 -1.38
C ALA A 135 13.61 18.21 -2.52
N GLU A 136 14.23 18.38 -3.69
CA GLU A 136 13.60 19.01 -4.85
C GLU A 136 12.45 18.14 -5.37
N ALA A 137 12.68 16.85 -5.61
CA ALA A 137 11.64 15.91 -6.03
C ALA A 137 10.44 15.87 -5.05
N ALA A 138 10.70 16.01 -3.74
CA ALA A 138 9.63 16.09 -2.75
C ALA A 138 8.85 17.40 -2.81
N ARG A 139 9.51 18.53 -3.10
CA ARG A 139 8.82 19.82 -3.31
C ARG A 139 7.99 19.80 -4.58
N ASP A 140 8.52 19.24 -5.66
CA ASP A 140 7.79 19.11 -6.93
C ASP A 140 6.54 18.26 -6.76
N GLU A 141 6.65 17.11 -6.09
CA GLU A 141 5.49 16.25 -5.82
C GLU A 141 4.47 16.95 -4.91
N TYR A 142 4.92 17.71 -3.89
CA TYR A 142 4.02 18.51 -3.07
C TYR A 142 3.25 19.55 -3.90
N GLN A 143 3.94 20.28 -4.79
CA GLN A 143 3.30 21.28 -5.63
C GLN A 143 2.35 20.65 -6.64
N ARG A 144 2.71 19.50 -7.21
CA ARG A 144 1.83 18.74 -8.11
C ARG A 144 0.54 18.33 -7.40
N LEU A 145 0.63 17.77 -6.19
CA LEU A 145 -0.53 17.38 -5.39
C LEU A 145 -1.40 18.59 -4.99
N LEU A 146 -0.78 19.71 -4.64
CA LEU A 146 -1.50 20.94 -4.31
C LEU A 146 -2.26 21.49 -5.52
N ALA A 147 -1.60 21.54 -6.68
CA ALA A 147 -2.22 22.02 -7.92
C ALA A 147 -3.39 21.13 -8.36
N ASP A 148 -3.25 19.81 -8.23
CA ASP A 148 -4.32 18.84 -8.50
C ASP A 148 -5.53 19.06 -7.58
N TRP A 149 -5.29 19.24 -6.27
CA TRP A 149 -6.34 19.52 -5.31
C TRP A 149 -7.05 20.85 -5.56
N GLN A 150 -6.30 21.89 -5.91
CA GLN A 150 -6.85 23.21 -6.26
C GLN A 150 -7.68 23.15 -7.54
N ALA A 151 -7.25 22.39 -8.54
CA ALA A 151 -8.00 22.21 -9.79
C ALA A 151 -9.32 21.47 -9.58
N HIS A 152 -9.40 20.59 -8.57
CA HIS A 152 -10.61 19.84 -8.25
C HIS A 152 -11.70 20.68 -7.55
N GLU A 153 -11.36 21.87 -7.02
CA GLU A 153 -12.31 22.72 -6.27
C GLU A 153 -13.57 23.05 -7.09
N GLU A 154 -13.41 23.54 -8.32
CA GLU A 154 -14.54 23.88 -9.19
C GLU A 154 -15.38 22.66 -9.58
N GLU A 155 -14.73 21.50 -9.77
CA GLU A 155 -15.42 20.25 -10.08
C GLU A 155 -16.28 19.79 -8.90
N LEU A 156 -15.73 19.85 -7.68
CA LEU A 156 -16.41 19.49 -6.46
C LEU A 156 -17.63 20.38 -6.22
N GLU A 157 -17.47 21.71 -6.30
CA GLU A 157 -18.57 22.65 -6.08
C GLU A 157 -19.71 22.42 -7.07
N ARG A 158 -19.39 22.24 -8.37
CA ARG A 158 -20.38 21.88 -9.38
C ARG A 158 -21.10 20.57 -9.03
N TRP A 159 -20.37 19.54 -8.61
CA TRP A 159 -20.97 18.26 -8.23
C TRP A 159 -21.91 18.40 -7.03
N LEU A 160 -21.54 19.22 -6.04
CA LEU A 160 -22.35 19.51 -4.86
C LEU A 160 -23.65 20.27 -5.20
N GLU A 161 -23.61 21.15 -6.19
CA GLU A 161 -24.78 21.86 -6.69
C GLU A 161 -25.74 20.95 -7.47
N GLU A 162 -25.19 20.03 -8.26
CA GLU A 162 -25.95 19.17 -9.18
C GLU A 162 -26.44 17.87 -8.54
N THR A 163 -25.82 17.41 -7.45
CA THR A 163 -26.09 16.10 -6.84
C THR A 163 -26.75 16.25 -5.47
N PRO A 164 -27.90 15.58 -5.23
CA PRO A 164 -28.50 15.53 -3.89
C PRO A 164 -27.54 14.93 -2.85
N THR A 165 -27.28 15.68 -1.77
CA THR A 165 -26.38 15.28 -0.69
C THR A 165 -27.16 14.80 0.54
N GLY A 166 -26.53 13.95 1.38
CA GLY A 166 -27.11 13.46 2.64
C GLY A 166 -28.25 12.44 2.52
N GLN A 167 -28.50 11.93 1.31
CA GLN A 167 -29.58 10.96 1.02
C GLN A 167 -29.07 9.59 0.59
N ALA A 168 -27.75 9.43 0.45
CA ALA A 168 -27.14 8.16 0.10
C ALA A 168 -27.25 7.15 1.26
N THR A 169 -27.40 5.88 0.92
CA THR A 169 -27.26 4.78 1.88
C THR A 169 -25.82 4.32 1.93
N GLU A 170 -25.34 4.00 3.12
CA GLU A 170 -24.08 3.27 3.28
C GLU A 170 -24.19 1.92 2.54
N PRO A 171 -23.14 1.49 1.81
CA PRO A 171 -23.08 0.16 1.19
C PRO A 171 -23.27 -0.99 2.18
#